data_AF-A0A7X7JQX6-F1
#
_entry.id   AF-A0A7X7JQX6-F1
#
_cell.length_a   1.000
_cell.length_b   1.000
_cell.length_c   1.000
_cell.angle_alpha   90.00
_cell.angle_beta   90.00
_cell.angle_gamma   90.00
#
_symmetry.space_group_name_H-M   'P 1'
#
loop_
_entity.id
_entity.type
_entity.pdbx_description
1 polymer ?
#
loop_
_entity_poly.entity_id
_entity_poly.type
_entity_poly.pdbx_seq_one_letter_code
_entity_poly.pdbx_strand_id
1 'polypeptide(L)'
;LHTVFDSVGHVPAVSSTKSMTGHMLGAAGAMEAVVSVCALAYGVIPPTIGLEQLDPECDLDYVPLQARSAKLRAVLSNSFGFGGHNCSLVFTAAQGAAKGSGSGEPGRPAGSAEQAGAGQGEGCR
;
A
#
# COMPACT_ATOMS: atom_id res chain seq x y z
N LEU A 1 0.83 -19.45 -5.71
CA LEU A 1 0.36 -18.30 -6.52
C LEU A 1 0.64 -18.54 -8.01
N HIS A 2 1.83 -19.01 -8.37
CA HIS A 2 2.18 -19.50 -9.72
C HIS A 2 1.10 -20.31 -10.41
N THR A 3 0.60 -21.37 -9.76
CA THR A 3 -0.46 -22.24 -10.30
C THR A 3 -1.70 -21.49 -10.79
N VAL A 4 -2.06 -20.37 -10.14
CA VAL A 4 -3.24 -19.58 -10.51
C VAL A 4 -2.88 -18.45 -11.47
N PHE A 5 -1.80 -17.72 -11.18
CA PHE A 5 -1.49 -16.45 -11.86
C PHE A 5 -0.55 -16.56 -13.07
N ASP A 6 0.20 -17.64 -13.23
CA ASP A 6 1.09 -17.81 -14.39
C ASP A 6 0.28 -17.91 -15.69
N SER A 7 -0.88 -18.56 -15.64
CA SER A 7 -1.79 -18.71 -16.78
C SER A 7 -2.35 -17.37 -17.31
N VAL A 8 -2.39 -16.34 -16.47
CA VAL A 8 -2.87 -14.99 -16.79
C VAL A 8 -1.72 -14.00 -17.04
N GLY A 9 -0.46 -14.45 -16.95
CA GLY A 9 0.72 -13.66 -17.30
C GLY A 9 1.01 -12.47 -16.40
N HIS A 10 0.35 -12.37 -15.25
CA HIS A 10 0.53 -11.27 -14.30
C HIS A 10 0.44 -11.77 -12.86
N VAL A 11 1.59 -11.84 -12.18
CA VAL A 11 1.66 -12.21 -10.76
C VAL A 11 1.55 -10.95 -9.90
N PRO A 12 0.61 -10.88 -8.94
CA PRO A 12 0.44 -9.70 -8.10
C PRO A 12 1.59 -9.55 -7.10
N ALA A 13 1.85 -8.31 -6.66
CA ALA A 13 2.62 -8.07 -5.44
C ALA A 13 1.88 -8.68 -4.23
N VAL A 14 2.65 -9.23 -3.30
CA VAL A 14 2.17 -9.96 -2.12
C VAL A 14 2.70 -9.25 -0.87
N SER A 15 1.91 -9.21 0.20
CA SER A 15 2.38 -8.72 1.49
C SER A 15 1.70 -9.47 2.62
N SER A 16 2.40 -9.70 3.73
CA SER A 16 1.82 -10.33 4.92
C SER A 16 1.79 -9.37 6.10
N THR A 17 0.60 -8.87 6.44
CA THR A 17 0.42 -7.97 7.60
C THR A 17 0.59 -8.68 8.93
N LYS A 18 0.55 -10.03 8.93
CA LYS A 18 0.89 -10.85 10.11
C LYS A 18 2.31 -10.57 10.62
N SER A 19 3.21 -10.10 9.74
CA SER A 19 4.54 -9.64 10.16
C SER A 19 4.49 -8.52 11.19
N MET A 20 3.43 -7.70 11.18
CA MET A 20 3.21 -6.60 12.12
C MET A 20 2.21 -6.96 13.22
N THR A 21 1.11 -7.63 12.88
CA THR A 21 -0.01 -7.87 13.80
C THR A 21 0.09 -9.20 14.54
N GLY A 22 1.04 -10.05 14.17
CA GLY A 22 1.05 -11.46 14.56
C GLY A 22 -0.13 -12.24 13.97
N HIS A 23 -0.24 -13.50 14.37
CA HIS A 23 -1.30 -14.39 13.91
C HIS A 23 -2.50 -14.39 14.87
N MET A 24 -3.52 -13.60 14.55
CA MET A 24 -4.72 -13.42 15.38
C MET A 24 -5.77 -14.54 15.23
N LEU A 25 -5.36 -15.74 14.81
CA LEU A 25 -6.24 -16.91 14.59
C LEU A 25 -7.48 -16.53 13.76
N GLY A 26 -8.69 -16.81 14.26
CA GLY A 26 -9.94 -16.52 13.56
C GLY A 26 -10.16 -15.04 13.22
N ALA A 27 -9.56 -14.11 13.99
CA ALA A 27 -9.68 -12.68 13.70
C ALA A 27 -8.74 -12.20 12.58
N ALA A 28 -7.74 -12.99 12.20
CA ALA A 28 -6.76 -12.62 11.17
C ALA A 28 -7.45 -12.31 9.83
N GLY A 29 -8.39 -13.15 9.40
CA GLY A 29 -9.09 -12.95 8.13
C GLY A 29 -9.88 -11.64 8.06
N ALA A 30 -10.56 -11.26 9.14
CA ALA A 30 -11.31 -10.01 9.22
C ALA A 30 -10.38 -8.78 9.21
N MET A 31 -9.28 -8.82 9.98
CA MET A 31 -8.31 -7.74 9.96
C MET A 31 -7.66 -7.58 8.58
N GLU A 32 -7.24 -8.68 7.96
CA GLU A 32 -6.59 -8.68 6.64
C GLU A 32 -7.54 -8.19 5.55
N ALA A 33 -8.85 -8.49 5.66
CA ALA A 33 -9.86 -7.92 4.79
C ALA A 33 -9.94 -6.39 4.93
N VAL A 34 -9.99 -5.86 6.17
CA VAL A 34 -9.99 -4.41 6.42
C VAL A 34 -8.72 -3.76 5.86
N VAL A 35 -7.54 -4.33 6.12
CA VAL A 35 -6.27 -3.80 5.59
C VAL A 35 -6.25 -3.83 4.07
N SER A 36 -6.77 -4.89 3.44
CA SER A 36 -6.85 -4.99 1.98
C SER A 36 -7.73 -3.88 1.39
N VAL A 37 -8.89 -3.62 1.99
CA VAL A 37 -9.78 -2.52 1.57
C VAL A 37 -9.10 -1.16 1.76
N CYS A 38 -8.39 -0.94 2.88
CA CYS A 38 -7.61 0.28 3.08
C CYS A 38 -6.48 0.44 2.05
N ALA A 39 -5.77 -0.65 1.73
CA ALA A 39 -4.72 -0.64 0.71
C ALA A 39 -5.29 -0.21 -0.65
N LEU A 40 -6.44 -0.77 -1.03
CA LEU A 40 -7.16 -0.40 -2.24
C LEU A 40 -7.65 1.05 -2.23
N ALA A 41 -8.17 1.53 -1.10
CA ALA A 41 -8.70 2.89 -0.95
C ALA A 41 -7.62 3.96 -0.99
N TYR A 42 -6.48 3.73 -0.32
CA TYR A 42 -5.38 4.69 -0.22
C TYR A 42 -4.30 4.50 -1.29
N GLY A 43 -4.33 3.40 -2.05
CA GLY A 43 -3.31 3.10 -3.05
C GLY A 43 -1.93 2.82 -2.43
N VAL A 44 -1.91 2.18 -1.26
CA VAL A 44 -0.66 1.85 -0.53
C VAL A 44 -0.69 0.39 -0.15
N ILE A 45 0.31 -0.37 -0.63
CA ILE A 45 0.52 -1.77 -0.26
C ILE A 45 1.32 -1.79 1.05
N PRO A 46 0.82 -2.45 2.11
CA PRO A 46 1.55 -2.56 3.37
C PRO A 46 2.82 -3.40 3.19
N PRO A 47 3.87 -3.14 3.97
CA PRO A 47 5.09 -3.93 3.91
C PRO A 47 4.92 -5.28 4.58
N THR A 48 5.78 -6.22 4.17
CA THR A 48 6.14 -7.38 4.99
C THR A 48 7.37 -7.00 5.82
N ILE A 49 7.18 -6.69 7.10
CA ILE A 49 8.30 -6.32 7.99
C ILE A 49 9.10 -7.55 8.44
N GLY A 50 10.35 -7.35 8.85
CA GLY A 50 11.24 -8.43 9.29
C GLY A 50 11.74 -9.35 8.16
N LEU A 51 11.40 -9.05 6.90
CA LEU A 51 11.86 -9.78 5.72
C LEU A 51 13.16 -9.16 5.20
N GLU A 52 14.28 -9.52 5.81
CA GLU A 52 15.63 -9.05 5.42
C GLU A 52 16.29 -9.97 4.39
N GLN A 53 16.06 -11.27 4.53
CA GLN A 53 16.58 -12.30 3.64
C GLN A 53 15.43 -13.12 3.07
N LEU A 54 15.28 -13.06 1.75
CA LEU A 54 14.29 -13.83 1.01
C LEU A 54 14.74 -15.28 0.89
N ASP A 55 13.80 -16.20 1.10
CA ASP A 55 13.99 -17.62 0.82
C ASP A 55 14.06 -17.84 -0.70
N PRO A 56 15.02 -18.65 -1.22
CA PRO A 56 15.11 -18.95 -2.65
C PRO A 56 13.85 -19.56 -3.27
N GLU A 57 13.02 -20.26 -2.50
CA GLU A 57 11.73 -20.81 -2.96
C GLU A 57 10.60 -19.77 -2.98
N CYS A 58 10.84 -18.62 -2.35
CA CYS A 58 9.93 -17.48 -2.30
C CYS A 58 10.41 -16.42 -3.30
N ASP A 59 10.02 -16.57 -4.56
CA ASP A 59 10.48 -15.78 -5.71
C ASP A 59 9.51 -14.64 -6.13
N LEU A 60 8.48 -14.39 -5.33
CA LEU A 60 7.51 -13.32 -5.58
C LEU A 60 7.97 -11.96 -5.05
N ASP A 61 7.25 -10.91 -5.45
CA ASP A 61 7.41 -9.58 -4.87
C ASP A 61 6.63 -9.46 -3.56
N TYR A 62 7.31 -9.67 -2.42
CA TYR A 62 6.70 -9.66 -1.08
C TYR A 62 6.61 -8.29 -0.40
N VAL A 63 6.93 -7.20 -1.13
CA VAL A 63 6.95 -5.82 -0.60
C VAL A 63 7.72 -5.74 0.74
N PRO A 64 9.02 -6.08 0.74
CA PRO A 64 9.79 -6.18 1.98
C PRO A 64 10.04 -4.81 2.61
N LEU A 65 9.91 -4.74 3.94
CA LEU A 65 10.35 -3.65 4.85
C LEU A 65 9.65 -2.29 4.70
N GLN A 66 9.34 -1.83 3.49
CA GLN A 66 8.78 -0.51 3.22
C GLN A 66 7.47 -0.59 2.44
N ALA A 67 6.49 0.21 2.87
CA ALA A 67 5.22 0.33 2.18
C ALA A 67 5.43 0.84 0.75
N ARG A 68 4.58 0.41 -0.19
CA ARG A 68 4.69 0.81 -1.60
C ARG A 68 3.42 1.46 -2.09
N SER A 69 3.52 2.69 -2.59
CA SER A 69 2.41 3.33 -3.32
C SER A 69 2.19 2.64 -4.66
N ALA A 70 0.95 2.27 -4.96
CA ALA A 70 0.58 1.61 -6.20
C ALA A 70 -0.88 1.94 -6.57
N LYS A 71 -1.15 2.05 -7.88
CA LYS A 71 -2.53 2.18 -8.37
C LYS A 71 -3.20 0.81 -8.38
N LEU A 72 -3.91 0.49 -7.30
CA LEU A 72 -4.60 -0.79 -7.13
C LEU A 72 -6.01 -0.73 -7.76
N ARG A 73 -6.39 -1.77 -8.51
CA ARG A 73 -7.75 -1.94 -9.05
C ARG A 73 -8.53 -3.03 -8.32
N ALA A 74 -7.79 -4.02 -7.83
CA ALA A 74 -8.30 -5.15 -7.07
C ALA A 74 -7.26 -5.57 -6.04
N VAL A 75 -7.71 -6.16 -4.96
CA VAL A 75 -6.87 -6.79 -3.93
C VAL A 75 -7.45 -8.14 -3.58
N LEU A 76 -6.58 -9.09 -3.22
CA LEU A 76 -6.92 -10.45 -2.81
C LEU A 76 -6.41 -10.68 -1.39
N SER A 77 -7.29 -11.09 -0.47
CA SER A 77 -6.95 -11.50 0.89
C SER A 77 -7.14 -13.00 1.04
N ASN A 78 -6.07 -13.71 1.37
CA ASN A 78 -6.06 -15.17 1.52
C ASN A 78 -5.97 -15.56 2.99
N SER A 79 -6.79 -16.52 3.42
CA SER A 79 -6.75 -17.11 4.75
C SER A 79 -6.80 -18.64 4.63
N PHE A 80 -5.70 -19.29 5.00
CA PHE A 80 -5.56 -20.75 4.98
C PHE A 80 -5.35 -21.24 6.40
N GLY A 81 -6.43 -21.72 7.01
CA GLY A 81 -6.50 -22.17 8.38
C GLY A 81 -6.20 -23.65 8.54
N PHE A 82 -5.93 -24.05 9.79
CA PHE A 82 -5.73 -25.46 10.14
C PHE A 82 -6.95 -26.32 9.79
N GLY A 83 -6.72 -27.61 9.49
CA GLY A 83 -7.77 -28.54 9.11
C GLY A 83 -8.27 -28.40 7.66
N GLY A 84 -7.54 -27.67 6.82
CA GLY A 84 -7.86 -27.54 5.39
C GLY A 84 -8.90 -26.47 5.05
N HIS A 85 -9.16 -25.53 5.97
CA HIS A 85 -10.09 -24.44 5.75
C HIS A 85 -9.42 -23.33 4.94
N ASN A 86 -9.74 -23.24 3.64
CA ASN A 86 -9.17 -22.25 2.73
C ASN A 86 -10.22 -21.25 2.27
N CYS A 87 -9.95 -19.96 2.44
CA CYS A 87 -10.84 -18.88 2.02
C CYS A 87 -10.04 -17.75 1.34
N SER A 88 -10.61 -17.18 0.28
CA SER A 88 -10.03 -16.09 -0.48
C SER A 88 -11.11 -15.04 -0.77
N LEU A 89 -10.82 -13.78 -0.45
CA LEU A 89 -11.72 -12.64 -0.69
C LEU A 89 -11.09 -11.68 -1.69
N VAL A 90 -11.84 -11.27 -2.71
CA VAL A 90 -11.42 -10.27 -3.69
C VAL A 90 -12.23 -9.01 -3.50
N PHE A 91 -11.55 -7.87 -3.39
CA PHE A 91 -12.18 -6.54 -3.32
C PHE A 91 -11.78 -5.70 -4.53
N THR A 92 -12.73 -4.94 -5.05
CA THR A 92 -12.53 -3.96 -6.13
C THR A 92 -13.13 -2.62 -5.72
N ALA A 93 -12.67 -1.54 -6.34
CA ALA A 93 -13.27 -0.23 -6.10
C ALA A 93 -14.77 -0.27 -6.44
N ALA A 94 -15.60 0.35 -5.60
CA ALA A 94 -17.03 0.44 -5.87
C ALA A 94 -17.27 1.29 -7.13
N GLN A 95 -17.94 0.72 -8.13
CA GLN A 95 -18.39 1.49 -9.28
C GLN A 95 -19.67 2.23 -8.89
N GLY A 96 -19.57 3.55 -8.68
CA GLY A 96 -20.70 4.40 -8.27
C GLY A 96 -20.38 5.55 -7.33
N ALA A 97 -19.18 5.61 -6.74
CA ALA A 97 -18.72 6.81 -6.05
C ALA A 97 -18.23 7.83 -7.10
N ALA A 98 -19.17 8.41 -7.84
CA ALA A 98 -18.93 9.60 -8.63
C ALA A 98 -18.37 10.72 -7.72
N LYS A 99 -17.34 11.39 -8.24
CA LYS A 99 -16.66 12.59 -7.72
C LYS A 99 -17.40 13.36 -6.60
N GLY A 100 -16.77 13.41 -5.43
CA GLY A 100 -16.96 14.41 -4.39
C GLY A 100 -15.91 14.13 -3.32
N SER A 101 -15.02 15.01 -2.93
CA SER A 101 -14.97 16.47 -2.96
C SER A 101 -13.53 16.91 -3.20
N GLY A 102 -13.34 17.99 -3.96
CA GLY A 102 -12.15 18.80 -3.77
C GLY A 102 -12.23 19.38 -2.37
N SER A 103 -11.37 18.92 -1.46
CA SER A 103 -11.07 19.68 -0.26
C SER A 103 -10.26 20.89 -0.70
N GLY A 104 -10.93 22.04 -0.80
CA GLY A 104 -10.25 23.32 -0.84
C GLY A 104 -9.30 23.41 0.35
N GLU A 105 -8.09 23.92 0.10
CA GLU A 105 -7.18 24.34 1.15
C GLU A 105 -7.90 25.28 2.13
N PRO A 106 -7.84 25.02 3.44
CA PRO A 106 -8.04 26.07 4.43
C PRO A 106 -6.79 26.95 4.43
N GLY A 107 -6.99 28.23 4.10
CA GLY A 107 -5.95 29.23 4.02
C GLY A 107 -5.03 29.25 5.25
N ARG A 108 -3.72 29.28 4.97
CA ARG A 108 -2.72 29.67 5.94
C ARG A 108 -2.23 31.07 5.56
N PRO A 109 -2.39 32.10 6.42
CA PRO A 109 -1.80 33.41 6.16
C PRO A 109 -0.27 33.26 6.16
N ALA A 110 0.36 33.73 5.09
CA ALA A 110 1.81 33.86 4.99
C ALA A 110 2.28 34.87 6.04
N GLY A 111 2.76 34.36 7.17
CA GLY A 111 3.51 35.12 8.15
C GLY A 111 4.82 35.60 7.53
N SER A 112 5.04 36.90 7.67
CA SER A 112 6.27 37.65 7.42
C SER A 112 7.56 36.90 7.74
N ALA A 113 8.43 36.79 6.72
CA ALA A 113 9.87 36.65 6.91
C ALA A 113 10.56 37.67 5.99
N GLU A 114 10.82 38.82 6.60
CA GLU A 114 12.07 39.58 6.54
C GLU A 114 12.83 39.65 5.20
N GLN A 115 12.91 40.88 4.70
CA GLN A 115 13.73 41.33 3.58
C GLN A 115 15.22 41.05 3.84
N ALA A 116 15.87 40.32 2.92
CA ALA A 116 17.30 40.39 2.71
C ALA A 116 17.55 40.94 1.30
N GLY A 117 17.38 42.25 1.15
CA GLY A 117 17.86 43.00 0.00
C GLY A 117 19.27 43.49 0.27
N ALA A 118 20.25 42.94 -0.45
CA ALA A 118 21.55 43.56 -0.65
C ALA A 118 22.05 43.15 -2.04
N GLY A 119 21.52 43.81 -3.06
CA GLY A 119 22.19 43.91 -4.34
C GLY A 119 23.09 45.14 -4.32
N GLN A 120 24.36 44.98 -4.68
CA GLN A 120 25.10 45.78 -5.68
C GLN A 120 26.61 45.62 -5.49
N GLY A 121 27.25 45.05 -6.50
CA GLY A 121 28.68 45.13 -6.81
C GLY A 121 28.82 44.70 -8.27
N GLU A 122 28.95 45.64 -9.21
CA GLU A 122 30.23 46.02 -9.84
C GLU A 122 30.90 44.82 -10.53
N GLY A 123 31.26 44.82 -11.82
CA GLY A 123 31.34 45.81 -12.86
C GLY A 123 31.81 45.09 -14.15
N CYS A 124 31.51 45.65 -15.31
CA CYS A 124 32.53 46.15 -16.25
C CYS A 124 33.65 45.14 -16.60
N ARG A 125 33.38 44.25 -17.57
CA ARG A 125 34.04 44.11 -18.89
C ARG A 125 33.70 42.75 -19.50
#